data_AF-A0A5E6NKN6-F1
#
_entry.id   AF-A0A5E6NKN6-F1
#
_cell.length_a   1.000
_cell.length_b   1.000
_cell.length_c   1.000
_cell.angle_alpha   90.00
_cell.angle_beta   90.00
_cell.angle_gamma   90.00
#
_symmetry.space_group_name_H-M   'P 1'
#
loop_
_entity.id
_entity.type
_entity.pdbx_description
1 polymer ?
#
loop_
_entity_poly.entity_id
_entity_poly.type
_entity_poly.pdbx_seq_one_letter_code
_entity_poly.pdbx_strand_id
1 'polypeptide(L)'
;MSPKFVGDDVYTWIKQSFLAGTLQDSKLKIKQNLSKSSDAQVQFSSQLKALELKFDADWEPLKKLNASLELDGKRMTVMVHDGKLNDMALNAIKIQIDDISQQELDAKVTGKINTQSERLVEFLKRAPLDSQVHESVK
;
A
#
# COMPACT_ATOMS: atom_id res chain seq x y z
N MET A 1 -14.24 17.55 17.92
CA MET A 1 -13.21 17.55 16.85
C MET A 1 -12.32 16.35 17.08
N SER A 2 -12.29 15.40 16.14
CA SER A 2 -11.37 14.26 16.22
C SER A 2 -9.94 14.76 15.93
N PRO A 3 -8.93 14.41 16.73
CA PRO A 3 -7.55 14.80 16.43
C PRO A 3 -7.13 14.17 15.10
N LYS A 4 -6.71 15.01 14.15
CA LYS A 4 -6.15 14.54 12.88
C LYS A 4 -4.69 14.16 13.13
N PHE A 5 -4.42 12.86 13.15
CA PHE A 5 -3.06 12.31 13.32
C PHE A 5 -2.21 12.43 12.04
N VAL A 6 -2.82 12.82 10.92
CA VAL A 6 -2.21 12.96 9.59
C VAL A 6 -2.66 14.30 8.98
N GLY A 7 -1.89 14.81 8.01
CA GLY A 7 -2.25 16.02 7.26
C GLY A 7 -3.58 15.89 6.50
N ASP A 8 -4.18 17.03 6.14
CA ASP A 8 -5.53 17.08 5.56
C ASP A 8 -5.65 16.35 4.23
N ASP A 9 -4.63 16.42 3.38
CA ASP A 9 -4.59 15.73 2.09
C ASP A 9 -4.53 14.21 2.29
N VAL A 10 -3.67 13.74 3.20
CA VAL A 10 -3.56 12.32 3.54
C VAL A 10 -4.86 11.81 4.14
N TYR A 11 -5.49 12.58 5.01
CA TYR A 11 -6.79 12.22 5.59
C TYR A 11 -7.89 12.10 4.53
N THR A 12 -7.92 13.04 3.58
CA THR A 12 -8.87 13.05 2.47
C THR A 12 -8.64 11.85 1.56
N TRP A 13 -7.38 11.57 1.21
CA TRP A 13 -6.98 10.40 0.44
C TRP A 13 -7.43 9.11 1.13
N ILE A 14 -7.10 8.89 2.41
CA ILE A 14 -7.51 7.69 3.16
C ILE A 14 -9.03 7.47 3.08
N LYS A 15 -9.82 8.54 3.25
CA LYS A 15 -11.29 8.45 3.20
C LYS A 15 -11.84 8.05 1.84
N GLN A 16 -11.18 8.45 0.76
CA GLN A 16 -11.65 8.21 -0.61
C GLN A 16 -11.08 6.92 -1.20
N SER A 17 -9.89 6.52 -0.75
CA SER A 17 -9.15 5.40 -1.30
C SER A 17 -9.60 4.05 -0.78
N PHE A 18 -9.98 3.96 0.50
CA PHE A 18 -10.42 2.70 1.10
C PHE A 18 -11.93 2.51 0.87
N LEU A 19 -12.29 1.76 -0.17
CA LEU A 19 -13.69 1.61 -0.62
C LEU A 19 -14.43 0.50 0.14
N ALA A 20 -13.75 -0.59 0.46
CA ALA A 20 -14.31 -1.73 1.18
C ALA A 20 -13.21 -2.55 1.87
N GLY A 21 -13.61 -3.50 2.72
CA GLY A 21 -12.74 -4.44 3.41
C GLY A 21 -12.62 -4.17 4.91
N THR A 22 -11.84 -5.00 5.59
CA THR A 22 -11.68 -4.91 7.05
C THR A 22 -10.23 -5.12 7.48
N LEU A 23 -9.88 -4.50 8.61
CA LEU A 23 -8.67 -4.79 9.37
C LEU A 23 -9.00 -5.82 10.44
N GLN A 24 -8.25 -6.92 10.47
CA GLN A 24 -8.40 -8.01 11.42
C GLN A 24 -7.10 -8.20 12.20
N ASP A 25 -7.20 -8.70 13.43
CA ASP A 25 -6.06 -9.04 14.28
C ASP A 25 -5.03 -7.90 14.45
N SER A 26 -5.51 -6.66 14.44
CA SER A 26 -4.69 -5.46 14.57
C SER A 26 -4.04 -5.40 15.95
N LYS A 27 -2.71 -5.23 15.97
CA LYS A 27 -1.91 -5.09 17.19
C LYS A 27 -1.04 -3.85 17.08
N LEU A 28 -1.07 -3.01 18.10
CA LEU A 28 -0.22 -1.83 18.24
C LEU A 28 0.61 -1.98 19.51
N LYS A 29 1.92 -1.80 19.39
CA LYS A 29 2.85 -1.72 20.51
C LYS A 29 3.63 -0.43 20.40
N ILE A 30 3.70 0.32 21.50
CA ILE A 30 4.47 1.55 21.60
C ILE A 30 5.40 1.39 22.78
N LYS A 31 6.69 1.60 22.56
CA LYS A 31 7.72 1.56 23.60
C LYS A 31 8.52 2.85 23.56
N GLN A 32 8.50 3.61 24.65
CA GLN A 32 9.24 4.85 24.80
C GLN A 32 10.08 4.82 26.08
N ASN A 33 11.28 5.40 26.03
CA ASN A 33 12.06 5.63 27.24
C ASN A 33 11.52 6.87 27.96
N LEU A 34 11.11 6.73 29.22
CA LEU A 34 10.56 7.85 30.00
C LEU A 34 11.65 8.66 30.73
N SER A 35 12.85 8.09 30.88
CA SER A 35 13.98 8.71 31.57
C SER A 35 14.93 9.45 30.62
N LYS A 36 14.85 9.18 29.32
CA LYS A 36 15.66 9.84 28.28
C LYS A 36 14.73 10.25 27.15
N SER A 37 14.91 11.46 26.62
CA SER A 37 14.21 11.87 25.39
C SER A 37 14.72 10.98 24.24
N SER A 38 13.87 10.06 23.79
CA SER A 38 14.12 9.20 22.62
C SER A 38 12.82 9.02 21.84
N ASP A 39 12.95 8.79 20.54
CA ASP A 39 11.82 8.43 19.70
C ASP A 39 11.12 7.18 20.25
N ALA A 40 9.79 7.18 20.16
CA ALA A 40 9.01 6.00 20.50
C ALA A 40 9.23 4.91 19.44
N GLN A 41 9.53 3.70 19.87
CA GLN A 41 9.49 2.53 19.01
C GLN A 41 8.03 2.11 18.84
N VAL A 42 7.54 2.22 17.61
CA VAL A 42 6.18 1.83 17.25
C VAL A 42 6.26 0.53 16.45
N GLN A 43 5.46 -0.45 16.84
CA GLN A 43 5.21 -1.65 16.06
C GLN A 43 3.71 -1.78 15.83
N PHE A 44 3.31 -1.97 14.58
CA PHE A 44 1.93 -2.21 14.21
C PHE A 44 1.84 -3.41 13.27
N SER A 45 0.85 -4.27 13.46
CA SER A 45 0.58 -5.38 12.54
C SER A 45 -0.91 -5.54 12.36
N SER A 46 -1.38 -5.84 11.16
CA SER A 46 -2.80 -6.07 10.87
C SER A 46 -2.98 -6.98 9.66
N GLN A 47 -4.07 -7.75 9.64
CA GLN A 47 -4.51 -8.53 8.49
C GLN A 47 -5.57 -7.73 7.73
N LEU A 48 -5.30 -7.42 6.46
CA LEU A 48 -6.24 -6.80 5.54
C LEU A 48 -7.07 -7.90 4.89
N LYS A 49 -8.40 -7.83 5.01
CA LYS A 49 -9.31 -8.81 4.41
C LYS A 49 -10.24 -8.16 3.40
N ALA A 50 -10.24 -8.71 2.19
CA ALA A 50 -11.08 -8.30 1.06
C ALA A 50 -11.05 -6.77 0.84
N LEU A 51 -9.87 -6.17 0.96
CA LEU A 51 -9.71 -4.74 0.81
C LEU A 51 -9.94 -4.32 -0.64
N GLU A 52 -10.73 -3.27 -0.82
CA GLU A 52 -10.84 -2.55 -2.08
C GLU A 52 -10.18 -1.18 -1.93
N LEU A 53 -9.12 -0.96 -2.70
CA LEU A 53 -8.27 0.22 -2.59
C LEU A 53 -8.20 0.94 -3.94
N LYS A 54 -8.65 2.20 -3.96
CA LYS A 54 -8.45 3.12 -5.06
C LYS A 54 -7.27 4.04 -4.74
N PHE A 55 -6.10 3.70 -5.27
CA PHE A 55 -4.87 4.45 -4.98
C PHE A 55 -4.90 5.85 -5.60
N ASP A 56 -5.35 5.94 -6.85
CA ASP A 56 -5.40 7.16 -7.64
C ASP A 56 -6.76 7.30 -8.34
N ALA A 57 -7.18 8.52 -8.65
CA ALA A 57 -8.46 8.82 -9.29
C ALA A 57 -8.60 8.13 -10.66
N ASP A 58 -7.50 8.03 -11.41
CA ASP A 58 -7.44 7.52 -12.77
C ASP A 58 -7.22 5.99 -12.82
N TRP A 59 -6.98 5.35 -11.68
CA TRP A 59 -6.82 3.90 -11.58
C TRP A 59 -8.16 3.22 -11.28
N GLU A 60 -8.35 2.07 -11.92
CA GLU A 60 -9.31 1.08 -11.45
C GLU A 60 -8.92 0.61 -10.04
N PRO A 61 -9.90 0.41 -9.13
CA PRO A 61 -9.61 -0.06 -7.79
C PRO A 61 -8.92 -1.43 -7.79
N LEU A 62 -7.92 -1.58 -6.92
CA LEU A 62 -7.43 -2.87 -6.50
C LEU A 62 -8.55 -3.57 -5.74
N LYS A 63 -8.92 -4.78 -6.14
CA LYS A 63 -10.07 -5.50 -5.58
C LYS A 63 -9.63 -6.76 -4.85
N LYS A 64 -10.41 -7.12 -3.82
CA LYS A 64 -10.26 -8.37 -3.07
C LYS A 64 -8.85 -8.57 -2.50
N LEU A 65 -8.19 -7.49 -2.10
CA LEU A 65 -6.84 -7.56 -1.55
C LEU A 65 -6.89 -8.20 -0.15
N ASN A 66 -6.28 -9.37 -0.02
CA ASN A 66 -5.94 -9.98 1.25
C ASN A 66 -4.44 -9.84 1.47
N ALA A 67 -4.04 -9.20 2.56
CA ALA A 67 -2.64 -8.91 2.81
C ALA A 67 -2.34 -8.84 4.31
N SER A 68 -1.07 -8.96 4.67
CA SER A 68 -0.57 -8.61 6.00
C SER A 68 0.18 -7.30 5.91
N LEU A 69 -0.13 -6.36 6.80
CA LEU A 69 0.59 -5.10 6.97
C LEU A 69 1.39 -5.17 8.27
N GLU A 70 2.67 -4.84 8.19
CA GLU A 70 3.58 -4.73 9.32
C GLU A 70 4.35 -3.40 9.27
N LEU A 71 4.40 -2.72 10.40
CA LEU A 71 5.28 -1.60 10.69
C LEU A 71 6.16 -2.00 11.87
N ASP A 72 7.47 -1.97 11.67
CA ASP A 72 8.46 -2.28 12.70
C ASP A 72 9.45 -1.12 12.78
N GLY A 73 9.22 -0.24 13.76
CA GLY A 73 9.92 1.04 13.85
C GLY A 73 9.63 1.90 12.63
N LYS A 74 10.64 2.08 11.78
CA LYS A 74 10.56 2.88 10.55
C LYS A 74 10.31 2.03 9.30
N ARG A 75 10.39 0.71 9.40
CA ARG A 75 10.22 -0.17 8.24
C ARG A 75 8.78 -0.59 8.10
N MET A 76 8.19 -0.38 6.92
CA MET A 76 6.87 -0.88 6.58
C MET A 76 6.99 -2.04 5.58
N THR A 77 6.23 -3.11 5.80
CA THR A 77 6.10 -4.24 4.89
C THR A 77 4.63 -4.57 4.68
N VAL A 78 4.24 -4.76 3.42
CA VAL A 78 2.95 -5.31 3.03
C VAL A 78 3.21 -6.61 2.29
N MET A 79 2.64 -7.71 2.77
CA MET A 79 2.65 -9.00 2.09
C MET A 79 1.26 -9.27 1.52
N VAL A 80 1.12 -9.18 0.21
CA VAL A 80 -0.10 -9.50 -0.53
C VAL A 80 -0.16 -11.01 -0.72
N HIS A 81 -1.19 -11.64 -0.16
CA HIS A 81 -1.43 -13.07 -0.28
C HIS A 81 -2.21 -13.36 -1.55
N ASP A 82 -3.31 -12.61 -1.75
CA ASP A 82 -4.13 -12.65 -2.95
C ASP A 82 -4.78 -11.28 -3.20
N GLY A 83 -5.02 -10.97 -4.46
CA GLY A 83 -5.66 -9.74 -4.88
C GLY A 83 -5.82 -9.67 -6.39
N LYS A 84 -6.51 -8.62 -6.87
CA LYS A 84 -6.80 -8.45 -8.29
C LYS A 84 -6.59 -7.01 -8.72
N LEU A 85 -5.71 -6.81 -9.70
CA LEU A 85 -5.42 -5.52 -10.33
C LEU A 85 -5.72 -5.63 -11.83
N ASN A 86 -6.74 -4.92 -12.33
CA ASN A 86 -7.14 -4.97 -13.76
C ASN A 86 -7.21 -6.38 -14.34
N ASP A 87 -7.93 -7.26 -13.65
CA ASP A 87 -8.07 -8.67 -14.00
C ASP A 87 -6.81 -9.54 -13.93
N MET A 88 -5.68 -8.97 -13.52
CA MET A 88 -4.46 -9.70 -13.20
C MET A 88 -4.48 -10.14 -11.74
N ALA A 89 -4.19 -11.42 -11.52
CA ALA A 89 -4.07 -11.97 -10.18
C ALA A 89 -2.73 -11.54 -9.57
N LEU A 90 -2.79 -10.99 -8.37
CA LEU A 90 -1.62 -10.69 -7.54
C LEU A 90 -1.53 -11.77 -6.48
N ASN A 91 -0.45 -12.54 -6.49
CA ASN A 91 -0.20 -13.59 -5.50
C ASN A 91 1.23 -13.46 -4.99
N ALA A 92 1.42 -13.49 -3.67
CA ALA A 92 2.73 -13.39 -3.04
C ALA A 92 3.54 -12.18 -3.51
N ILE A 93 2.95 -10.98 -3.45
CA ILE A 93 3.64 -9.71 -3.73
C ILE A 93 4.08 -9.09 -2.41
N LYS A 94 5.37 -8.80 -2.28
CA LYS A 94 5.93 -8.06 -1.15
C LYS A 94 6.15 -6.62 -1.56
N ILE A 95 5.66 -5.69 -0.74
CA ILE A 95 5.96 -4.26 -0.83
C ILE A 95 6.69 -3.87 0.45
N GLN A 96 7.79 -3.14 0.34
CA GLN A 96 8.61 -2.74 1.48
C GLN A 96 9.06 -1.29 1.34
N ILE A 97 8.93 -0.51 2.42
CA ILE A 97 9.58 0.78 2.59
C ILE A 97 10.53 0.62 3.77
N ASP A 98 11.83 0.84 3.55
CA ASP A 98 12.86 0.60 4.57
C ASP A 98 12.82 1.64 5.69
N ASP A 99 12.50 2.88 5.35
CA ASP A 99 12.38 3.99 6.30
C ASP A 99 11.24 4.95 5.90
N ILE A 100 10.08 4.84 6.58
CA ILE A 100 8.92 5.71 6.39
C ILE A 100 9.09 7.13 6.93
N SER A 101 10.21 7.42 7.61
CA SER A 101 10.51 8.75 8.15
C SER A 101 11.28 9.63 7.17
N GLN A 102 11.71 9.09 6.03
CA GLN A 102 12.37 9.85 4.97
C GLN A 102 11.36 10.77 4.27
N GLN A 103 11.87 11.91 3.77
CA GLN A 103 11.07 12.84 2.98
C GLN A 103 10.66 12.24 1.63
N GLU A 104 11.57 11.48 1.02
CA GLU A 104 11.33 10.72 -0.20
C GLU A 104 11.25 9.23 0.16
N LEU A 105 10.12 8.61 -0.19
CA LEU A 105 9.83 7.23 0.17
C LEU A 105 10.16 6.30 -1.00
N ASP A 106 11.10 5.39 -0.78
CA ASP A 106 11.43 4.34 -1.74
C ASP A 106 10.63 3.07 -1.44
N ALA A 107 9.62 2.79 -2.27
CA ALA A 107 8.86 1.55 -2.22
C ALA A 107 9.49 0.48 -3.11
N LYS A 108 9.94 -0.62 -2.50
CA LYS A 108 10.44 -1.81 -3.20
C LYS A 108 9.30 -2.81 -3.35
N VAL A 109 8.98 -3.17 -4.59
CA VAL A 109 7.99 -4.20 -4.91
C VAL A 109 8.71 -5.44 -5.41
N THR A 110 8.42 -6.60 -4.84
CA THR A 110 9.01 -7.89 -5.23
C THR A 110 7.92 -8.94 -5.33
N GLY A 111 7.85 -9.62 -6.47
CA GLY A 111 6.88 -10.67 -6.70
C GLY A 111 6.84 -11.08 -8.17
N LYS A 112 5.94 -12.00 -8.50
CA LYS A 112 5.71 -12.44 -9.88
C LYS A 112 4.24 -12.26 -10.22
N ILE A 113 3.97 -11.62 -11.34
CA ILE A 113 2.62 -11.50 -11.90
C ILE A 113 2.59 -12.39 -13.14
N ASN A 114 1.87 -13.50 -13.04
CA ASN A 114 1.65 -14.40 -14.18
C ASN A 114 0.39 -13.91 -14.90
N THR A 115 0.56 -13.24 -16.04
CA THR A 115 -0.53 -12.69 -16.84
C THR A 115 -0.27 -12.88 -18.33
N GLN A 116 -1.31 -12.72 -19.13
CA GLN A 116 -1.22 -12.66 -20.59
C GLN A 116 -0.63 -11.31 -21.02
N SER A 117 0.22 -11.31 -22.03
CA SER A 117 0.90 -10.11 -22.54
C SER A 117 -0.11 -9.03 -22.94
N GLU A 118 -1.23 -9.41 -23.54
CA GLU A 118 -2.31 -8.52 -23.96
C GLU A 118 -2.90 -7.76 -22.76
N ARG A 119 -3.14 -8.47 -21.65
CA ARG A 119 -3.67 -7.86 -20.41
C ARG A 119 -2.67 -6.91 -19.77
N LEU A 120 -1.38 -7.25 -19.80
CA LEU A 120 -0.34 -6.34 -19.30
C LEU A 120 -0.27 -5.06 -20.15
N VAL A 121 -0.34 -5.18 -21.47
CA VAL A 121 -0.36 -4.02 -22.39
C VAL A 121 -1.60 -3.16 -22.14
N GLU A 122 -2.78 -3.76 -22.00
CA GLU A 122 -4.01 -3.03 -21.67
C GLU A 122 -3.95 -2.33 -20.31
N PHE A 123 -3.27 -2.92 -19.33
CA PHE A 123 -3.00 -2.28 -18.05
C PHE A 123 -2.11 -1.05 -18.24
N LEU A 124 -0.98 -1.20 -18.94
CA LEU A 124 -0.02 -0.12 -19.18
C LEU A 124 -0.62 1.05 -19.96
N LYS A 125 -1.51 0.78 -20.93
CA LYS A 125 -2.23 1.82 -21.68
C LYS A 125 -3.16 2.68 -20.82
N ARG A 126 -3.67 2.12 -19.71
CA ARG A 126 -4.60 2.79 -18.79
C ARG A 126 -3.92 3.35 -17.55
N ALA A 127 -2.73 2.86 -17.22
CA ALA A 127 -1.97 3.40 -16.12
C ALA A 127 -1.48 4.82 -16.49
N PRO A 128 -1.54 5.80 -15.57
CA PRO A 128 -0.86 7.07 -15.65
C PRO A 128 0.64 6.81 -15.47
N LEU A 129 1.23 6.29 -16.53
CA LEU A 129 2.67 6.13 -16.64
C LEU A 129 3.27 7.49 -17.01
N ASP A 130 4.55 7.65 -16.69
CA ASP A 130 5.35 8.71 -17.26
C ASP A 130 5.27 8.66 -18.80
N SER A 131 5.31 9.83 -19.45
CA SER A 131 5.19 9.98 -20.90
C SER A 131 6.22 9.13 -21.66
N GLN A 132 7.39 8.88 -21.07
CA GLN A 132 8.42 8.03 -21.67
C GLN A 132 8.00 6.56 -21.85
N VAL A 133 7.13 6.04 -20.97
CA VAL A 133 6.62 4.66 -21.10
C VAL A 133 5.41 4.61 -22.03
N HIS A 134 4.58 5.66 -22.05
CA HIS A 134 3.41 5.73 -22.95
C HIS A 134 3.77 5.69 -24.44
N GLU A 135 4.90 6.27 -24.86
CA GLU A 135 5.33 6.23 -26.27
C GLU A 135 5.71 4.82 -26.75
N SER A 136 6.19 3.96 -25.84
CA SER A 136 6.66 2.61 -26.17
C SER A 136 5.54 1.57 -26.25
N VAL A 137 4.33 1.89 -25.75
CA VAL A 137 3.21 0.94 -25.62
C VAL A 137 2.08 1.25 -26.63
N LYS A 138 2.22 2.28 -27.49
CA LYS A 138 1.21 2.63 -28.50
C LYS A 138 0.92 1.49 -29.47
#